data_AF-A0A9Q0G3W3-F1
#
_entry.id   AF-A0A9Q0G3W3-F1
#
_cell.length_a   1.000
_cell.length_b   1.000
_cell.length_c   1.000
_cell.angle_alpha   90.00
_cell.angle_beta   90.00
_cell.angle_gamma   90.00
#
_symmetry.space_group_name_H-M   'P 1'
#
loop_
_entity.id
_entity.type
_entity.pdbx_description
1 polymer ?
#
loop_
_entity_poly.entity_id
_entity_poly.type
_entity_poly.pdbx_seq_one_letter_code
_entity_poly.pdbx_strand_id
1 'polypeptide(L)'
;MALPVVDREYLKEIDKARRDLRALIAFKNCAPIMLRLAWHDAGTYDKTTKTGGANGSIRNEEEYSHSCNNGLKIALDFCGWIHTSLLFSLILVSRFVQEVKVNHPKISYADLYQLAGVVAVEVTGGPTIDFVPGRKDSKVSTREGRLPDAKQGAPHLKDIFYRMGLTDQDIVALSGAHTLGRAHPERSGFEGPWTTQPLKFDNSYFLELLKGEAEGLLKLSTDKALLDDPAFRPYVELYAKDEDAFFRDYASSHKKLSELGFTPAPSGSKVKEGTILAQGAVGVAVAAAVVTLSYLYEVRKRVK
;
A
#
# COMPACT_ATOMS: atom_id res chain seq x y z
N MET A 1 -21.02 -21.33 17.63
CA MET A 1 -20.21 -21.18 16.39
C MET A 1 -19.72 -19.75 16.36
N ALA A 2 -18.42 -19.51 16.29
CA ALA A 2 -17.93 -18.13 16.10
C ALA A 2 -18.44 -17.64 14.74
N LEU A 3 -19.14 -16.50 14.73
CA LEU A 3 -19.57 -15.83 13.50
C LEU A 3 -18.36 -15.69 12.55
N PRO A 4 -18.55 -15.74 11.21
CA PRO A 4 -17.46 -15.41 10.31
C PRO A 4 -16.94 -14.02 10.67
N VAL A 5 -15.62 -13.90 10.82
CA VAL A 5 -14.92 -12.64 11.15
C VAL A 5 -15.29 -11.52 10.18
N VAL A 6 -15.72 -11.90 8.98
CA VAL A 6 -16.18 -11.01 7.90
C VAL A 6 -17.64 -11.33 7.58
N ASP A 7 -18.54 -10.45 8.00
CA ASP A 7 -19.95 -10.50 7.62
C ASP A 7 -20.28 -9.47 6.52
N ARG A 8 -21.55 -9.40 6.11
CA ARG A 8 -21.98 -8.44 5.07
C ARG A 8 -21.78 -6.98 5.47
N GLU A 9 -21.83 -6.66 6.76
CA GLU A 9 -21.63 -5.30 7.24
C GLU A 9 -20.15 -4.94 7.20
N TYR A 10 -19.28 -5.86 7.61
CA TYR A 10 -17.83 -5.72 7.50
C TYR A 10 -17.41 -5.45 6.05
N LEU A 11 -17.93 -6.23 5.08
CA LEU A 11 -17.63 -6.01 3.65
C LEU A 11 -18.08 -4.63 3.16
N LYS A 12 -19.29 -4.19 3.53
CA LYS A 12 -19.78 -2.84 3.20
C LYS A 12 -18.90 -1.75 3.81
N GLU A 13 -18.35 -2.00 4.99
CA GLU A 13 -17.47 -1.06 5.68
C GLU A 13 -16.07 -1.01 5.03
N ILE A 14 -15.54 -2.15 4.58
CA ILE A 14 -14.34 -2.19 3.72
C ILE A 14 -14.53 -1.37 2.45
N ASP A 15 -15.68 -1.50 1.77
CA ASP A 15 -15.97 -0.71 0.56
C ASP A 15 -16.02 0.79 0.84
N LYS A 16 -16.56 1.19 2.01
CA LYS A 16 -16.57 2.60 2.44
C LYS A 16 -15.16 3.08 2.78
N ALA A 17 -14.41 2.32 3.57
CA ALA A 17 -13.03 2.63 3.93
C ALA A 17 -12.14 2.78 2.69
N ARG A 18 -12.32 1.93 1.67
CA ARG A 18 -11.60 2.04 0.39
C ARG A 18 -11.85 3.38 -0.29
N ARG A 19 -13.09 3.89 -0.29
CA ARG A 19 -13.43 5.21 -0.87
C ARG A 19 -12.82 6.35 -0.06
N ASP A 20 -12.88 6.28 1.27
CA ASP A 20 -12.32 7.30 2.15
C ASP A 20 -10.79 7.33 2.04
N LEU A 21 -10.14 6.17 1.95
CA LEU A 21 -8.71 6.05 1.68
C LEU A 21 -8.34 6.64 0.32
N ARG A 22 -9.10 6.37 -0.75
CA ARG A 22 -8.83 6.97 -2.07
C ARG A 22 -8.85 8.50 -1.99
N ALA A 23 -9.88 9.07 -1.35
CA ALA A 23 -10.00 10.51 -1.17
C ALA A 23 -8.85 11.08 -0.33
N LEU A 24 -8.55 10.46 0.82
CA LEU A 24 -7.47 10.88 1.72
C LEU A 24 -6.11 10.84 1.03
N ILE A 25 -5.79 9.72 0.38
CA ILE A 25 -4.47 9.48 -0.22
C ILE A 25 -4.21 10.45 -1.37
N ALA A 26 -5.21 10.64 -2.24
CA ALA A 26 -5.12 11.60 -3.34
C ALA A 26 -5.02 13.04 -2.82
N PHE A 27 -5.81 13.41 -1.80
CA PHE A 27 -5.79 14.77 -1.25
C PHE A 27 -4.47 15.11 -0.54
N LYS A 28 -3.90 14.16 0.21
CA LYS A 28 -2.66 14.35 0.98
C LYS A 28 -1.39 14.04 0.20
N ASN A 29 -1.49 13.50 -1.02
CA ASN A 29 -0.37 12.96 -1.78
C ASN A 29 0.49 11.97 -0.95
N CYS A 30 -0.18 11.13 -0.16
CA CYS A 30 0.48 10.26 0.82
C CYS A 30 0.53 8.77 0.40
N ALA A 31 0.32 8.47 -0.89
CA ALA A 31 0.38 7.09 -1.38
C ALA A 31 1.70 6.38 -1.01
N PRO A 32 2.89 6.99 -1.16
CA PRO A 32 4.13 6.28 -0.85
C PRO A 32 4.26 5.88 0.62
N ILE A 33 3.82 6.73 1.57
CA ILE A 33 3.91 6.40 2.99
C ILE A 33 2.85 5.39 3.42
N MET A 34 1.67 5.36 2.78
CA MET A 34 0.66 4.33 3.01
C MET A 34 1.11 2.96 2.48
N LEU A 35 1.74 2.94 1.31
CA LEU A 35 2.35 1.73 0.77
C LEU A 35 3.48 1.22 1.69
N ARG A 36 4.34 2.13 2.18
CA ARG A 36 5.38 1.79 3.16
C ARG A 36 4.77 1.25 4.46
N LEU A 37 3.70 1.85 4.99
CA LEU A 37 3.02 1.34 6.20
C LEU A 37 2.56 -0.10 6.02
N ALA A 38 1.89 -0.41 4.90
CA ALA A 38 1.42 -1.76 4.59
C ALA A 38 2.57 -2.77 4.46
N TRP A 39 3.65 -2.38 3.77
CA TRP A 39 4.88 -3.18 3.64
C TRP A 39 5.51 -3.47 5.01
N HIS A 40 5.66 -2.45 5.85
CA HIS A 40 6.33 -2.60 7.16
C HIS A 40 5.52 -3.42 8.16
N ASP A 41 4.19 -3.39 8.11
CA ASP A 41 3.34 -4.27 8.93
C ASP A 41 3.51 -5.74 8.48
N ALA A 42 3.42 -6.00 7.17
CA ALA A 42 3.50 -7.35 6.62
C ALA A 42 4.91 -7.98 6.64
N GLY A 43 5.95 -7.18 6.42
CA GLY A 43 7.33 -7.62 6.22
C GLY A 43 7.99 -8.24 7.46
N THR A 44 7.35 -8.15 8.62
CA THR A 44 7.84 -8.75 9.88
C THR A 44 7.56 -10.25 9.98
N TYR A 45 6.81 -10.83 9.03
CA TYR A 45 6.43 -12.23 9.06
C TYR A 45 7.63 -13.18 9.01
N ASP A 46 7.52 -14.25 9.79
CA ASP A 46 8.44 -15.37 9.79
C ASP A 46 7.64 -16.66 9.56
N LYS A 47 7.90 -17.32 8.42
CA LYS A 47 7.16 -18.51 8.01
C LYS A 47 7.43 -19.74 8.87
N THR A 48 8.54 -19.77 9.60
CA THR A 48 8.96 -20.90 10.45
C THR A 48 8.27 -20.83 11.80
N THR A 49 8.35 -19.67 12.45
CA THR A 49 7.76 -19.43 13.77
C THR A 49 6.29 -19.00 13.73
N LYS A 50 5.78 -18.63 12.54
CA LYS A 50 4.41 -18.10 12.33
C LYS A 50 4.13 -16.86 13.17
N THR A 51 5.12 -15.97 13.31
CA THR A 51 5.03 -14.72 14.06
C THR A 51 5.20 -13.50 13.14
N GLY A 52 4.69 -12.35 13.56
CA GLY A 52 4.65 -11.13 12.75
C GLY A 52 3.64 -11.21 11.61
N GLY A 53 3.81 -10.36 10.60
CA GLY A 53 2.95 -10.30 9.42
C GLY A 53 1.83 -9.28 9.51
N ALA A 54 0.94 -9.30 8.52
CA ALA A 54 -0.11 -8.29 8.31
C ALA A 54 -1.21 -8.39 9.37
N ASN A 55 -0.93 -7.90 10.58
CA ASN A 55 -1.77 -8.06 11.76
C ASN A 55 -1.96 -6.75 12.53
N GLY A 56 -1.54 -5.62 11.94
CA GLY A 56 -1.72 -4.29 12.50
C GLY A 56 -0.87 -3.98 13.74
N SER A 57 0.04 -4.88 14.15
CA SER A 57 0.89 -4.69 15.33
C SER A 57 1.83 -3.48 15.22
N ILE A 58 2.09 -3.00 14.00
CA ILE A 58 2.86 -1.78 13.76
C ILE A 58 2.29 -0.54 14.48
N ARG A 59 1.00 -0.54 14.86
CA ARG A 59 0.38 0.56 15.62
C ARG A 59 0.80 0.61 17.09
N ASN A 60 1.42 -0.45 17.61
CA ASN A 60 1.87 -0.50 18.98
C ASN A 60 3.15 0.34 19.14
N GLU A 61 3.29 1.00 20.29
CA GLU A 61 4.43 1.90 20.57
C GLU A 61 5.79 1.24 20.46
N GLU A 62 5.91 0.00 20.92
CA GLU A 62 7.11 -0.80 20.75
C GLU A 62 7.52 -0.89 19.27
N GLU A 63 6.55 -1.12 18.37
CA GLU A 63 6.84 -1.43 16.98
C GLU A 63 6.97 -0.19 16.08
N TYR A 64 6.13 0.84 16.20
CA TYR A 64 6.35 2.05 15.40
C TYR A 64 7.61 2.81 15.83
N SER A 65 8.13 2.57 17.03
CA SER A 65 9.37 3.18 17.53
C SER A 65 10.65 2.48 17.05
N HIS A 66 10.54 1.34 16.37
CA HIS A 66 11.69 0.73 15.71
C HIS A 66 12.34 1.70 14.72
N SER A 67 13.66 1.66 14.63
CA SER A 67 14.46 2.55 13.77
C SER A 67 14.04 2.45 12.29
N CYS A 68 13.74 1.25 11.81
CA CYS A 68 13.27 1.01 10.44
C CYS A 68 11.86 1.58 10.16
N ASN A 69 11.07 1.84 11.21
CA ASN A 69 9.71 2.38 11.12
C ASN A 69 9.66 3.90 11.30
N ASN A 70 10.82 4.56 11.43
CA ASN A 70 10.88 6.00 11.65
C ASN A 70 10.06 6.79 10.60
N GLY A 71 9.24 7.72 11.08
CA GLY A 71 8.26 8.49 10.29
C GLY A 71 6.90 7.81 10.02
N LEU A 72 6.72 6.50 10.26
CA LEU A 72 5.44 5.81 10.00
C LEU A 72 4.31 6.23 10.93
N LYS A 73 4.61 6.84 12.08
CA LYS A 73 3.59 7.46 12.95
C LYS A 73 2.68 8.42 12.17
N ILE A 74 3.21 9.15 11.18
CA ILE A 74 2.41 10.07 10.34
C ILE A 74 1.30 9.30 9.59
N ALA A 75 1.62 8.13 9.03
CA ALA A 75 0.63 7.31 8.32
C ALA A 75 -0.36 6.62 9.27
N LEU A 76 0.10 6.23 10.46
CA LEU A 76 -0.77 5.73 11.53
C LEU A 76 -1.78 6.79 11.98
N ASP A 77 -1.34 8.04 12.17
CA ASP A 77 -2.18 9.16 12.55
C ASP A 77 -3.25 9.42 11.47
N PHE A 78 -2.89 9.38 10.18
CA PHE A 78 -3.86 9.48 9.08
C PHE A 78 -4.90 8.35 9.08
N CYS A 79 -4.52 7.15 9.52
CA CYS A 79 -5.44 6.02 9.63
C CYS A 79 -6.29 6.06 10.91
N GLY A 80 -6.07 7.00 11.83
CA GLY A 80 -6.87 7.13 13.06
C GLY A 80 -6.24 6.48 14.31
N TRP A 81 -4.91 6.58 14.44
CA TRP A 81 -4.22 6.25 15.68
C TRP A 81 -3.90 7.51 16.47
N ILE A 82 -4.86 8.05 17.23
CA ILE A 82 -4.57 8.90 18.40
C ILE A 82 -5.60 8.60 19.49
N HIS A 83 -5.14 8.01 20.61
CA HIS A 83 -5.91 8.04 21.87
C HIS A 83 -5.20 8.75 23.02
N THR A 84 -4.03 9.36 22.80
CA THR A 84 -3.26 9.96 23.92
C THR A 84 -2.50 11.22 23.52
N SER A 85 -3.19 12.30 23.19
CA SER A 85 -2.67 13.61 23.59
C SER A 85 -3.81 14.58 23.81
N LEU A 86 -3.78 15.24 24.96
CA LEU A 86 -4.70 16.27 25.48
C LEU A 86 -4.75 17.55 24.60
N LEU A 87 -4.43 17.45 23.32
CA LEU A 87 -4.43 18.52 22.33
C LEU A 87 -5.67 18.52 21.43
N PHE A 88 -6.69 17.73 21.77
CA PHE A 88 -7.92 17.62 20.98
C PHE A 88 -8.81 18.87 21.06
N SER A 89 -8.51 19.82 21.96
CA SER A 89 -9.34 21.01 22.19
C SER A 89 -8.97 22.25 21.36
N LEU A 90 -7.90 22.24 20.55
CA LEU A 90 -7.45 23.45 19.82
C LEU A 90 -7.48 23.38 18.29
N ILE A 91 -7.75 22.23 17.65
CA ILE A 91 -7.68 22.14 16.18
C ILE A 91 -9.09 22.27 15.57
N LEU A 92 -9.61 23.50 15.59
CA LEU A 92 -10.77 23.94 14.80
C LEU A 92 -10.50 23.96 13.27
N VAL A 93 -9.33 23.50 12.83
CA VAL A 93 -8.93 23.37 11.41
C VAL A 93 -9.11 21.92 10.88
N SER A 94 -9.43 20.94 11.74
CA SER A 94 -9.45 19.51 11.38
C SER A 94 -10.79 18.95 10.90
N ARG A 95 -11.69 19.76 10.31
CA ARG A 95 -12.97 19.23 9.77
C ARG A 95 -12.80 18.33 8.53
N PHE A 96 -11.58 18.23 7.97
CA PHE A 96 -11.27 17.39 6.81
C PHE A 96 -10.38 16.17 7.09
N VAL A 97 -9.74 16.09 8.26
CA VAL A 97 -9.03 14.87 8.67
C VAL A 97 -10.02 14.06 9.51
N GLN A 98 -11.05 13.53 8.84
CA GLN A 98 -11.80 12.43 9.43
C GLN A 98 -10.89 11.22 9.42
N GLU A 99 -10.43 10.82 10.61
CA GLU A 99 -9.66 9.61 10.82
C GLU A 99 -10.43 8.42 10.22
N VAL A 100 -9.86 7.78 9.20
CA VAL A 100 -10.58 6.73 8.44
C VAL A 100 -11.09 5.65 9.38
N LYS A 101 -10.29 5.20 10.35
CA LYS A 101 -10.72 4.19 11.33
C LYS A 101 -11.90 4.61 12.20
N VAL A 102 -12.03 5.90 12.56
CA VAL A 102 -13.15 6.39 13.39
C VAL A 102 -14.48 6.23 12.65
N ASN A 103 -14.48 6.45 11.34
CA ASN A 103 -15.65 6.23 10.48
C ASN A 103 -15.95 4.75 10.23
N HIS A 104 -14.97 3.88 10.45
CA HIS A 104 -15.03 2.44 10.18
C HIS A 104 -14.61 1.62 11.42
N PRO A 105 -15.41 1.62 12.50
CA PRO A 105 -15.07 0.97 13.76
C PRO A 105 -15.01 -0.57 13.68
N LYS A 106 -15.74 -1.21 12.76
CA LYS A 106 -15.81 -2.68 12.65
C LYS A 106 -14.60 -3.29 11.97
N ILE A 107 -13.98 -2.59 11.02
CA ILE A 107 -12.80 -3.11 10.32
C ILE A 107 -11.60 -3.13 11.27
N SER A 108 -10.75 -4.16 11.18
CA SER A 108 -9.51 -4.22 11.93
C SER A 108 -8.49 -3.19 11.42
N TYR A 109 -7.55 -2.77 12.26
CA TYR A 109 -6.41 -1.96 11.81
C TYR A 109 -5.56 -2.73 10.79
N ALA A 110 -5.41 -4.04 10.99
CA ALA A 110 -4.70 -4.92 10.07
C ALA A 110 -5.28 -4.87 8.64
N ASP A 111 -6.60 -4.99 8.49
CA ASP A 111 -7.23 -4.84 7.18
C ASP A 111 -7.15 -3.41 6.65
N LEU A 112 -7.28 -2.39 7.52
CA LEU A 112 -7.20 -0.99 7.12
C LEU A 112 -5.83 -0.64 6.53
N TYR A 113 -4.73 -1.08 7.15
CA TYR A 113 -3.37 -0.79 6.67
C TYR A 113 -3.07 -1.47 5.34
N GLN A 114 -3.45 -2.75 5.20
CA GLN A 114 -3.28 -3.46 3.93
C GLN A 114 -4.18 -2.88 2.83
N LEU A 115 -5.41 -2.47 3.15
CA LEU A 115 -6.28 -1.75 2.22
C LEU A 115 -5.67 -0.40 1.81
N ALA A 116 -5.05 0.34 2.73
CA ALA A 116 -4.35 1.58 2.43
C ALA A 116 -3.18 1.38 1.46
N GLY A 117 -2.41 0.30 1.60
CA GLY A 117 -1.35 -0.08 0.66
C GLY A 117 -1.88 -0.41 -0.74
N VAL A 118 -2.96 -1.21 -0.83
CA VAL A 118 -3.63 -1.52 -2.10
C VAL A 118 -4.17 -0.26 -2.78
N VAL A 119 -4.85 0.59 -2.01
CA VAL A 119 -5.42 1.85 -2.54
C VAL A 119 -4.30 2.80 -2.97
N ALA A 120 -3.19 2.87 -2.23
CA ALA A 120 -2.05 3.70 -2.60
C ALA A 120 -1.52 3.36 -3.98
N VAL A 121 -1.36 2.08 -4.31
CA VAL A 121 -0.93 1.62 -5.64
C VAL A 121 -1.96 2.02 -6.70
N GLU A 122 -3.24 1.77 -6.43
CA GLU A 122 -4.33 2.03 -7.38
C GLU A 122 -4.46 3.51 -7.74
N VAL A 123 -4.46 4.42 -6.75
CA VAL A 123 -4.64 5.86 -7.01
C VAL A 123 -3.47 6.49 -7.74
N THR A 124 -2.30 5.86 -7.70
CA THR A 124 -1.10 6.30 -8.43
C THR A 124 -0.97 5.69 -9.83
N GLY A 125 -1.98 4.94 -10.29
CA GLY A 125 -2.02 4.33 -11.63
C GLY A 125 -1.43 2.93 -11.74
N GLY A 126 -1.13 2.28 -10.62
CA GLY A 126 -0.58 0.93 -10.59
C GLY A 126 -1.62 -0.17 -10.82
N PRO A 127 -1.22 -1.45 -10.75
CA PRO A 127 -2.11 -2.57 -11.04
C PRO A 127 -3.22 -2.74 -9.98
N THR A 128 -4.32 -3.38 -10.40
CA THR A 128 -5.36 -3.82 -9.45
C THR A 128 -4.85 -5.01 -8.64
N ILE A 129 -4.83 -4.85 -7.32
CA ILE A 129 -4.48 -5.92 -6.37
C ILE A 129 -5.77 -6.42 -5.72
N ASP A 130 -6.00 -7.73 -5.80
CA ASP A 130 -7.13 -8.38 -5.15
C ASP A 130 -6.96 -8.37 -3.62
N PHE A 131 -7.92 -7.74 -2.92
CA PHE A 131 -7.89 -7.56 -1.48
C PHE A 131 -8.90 -8.48 -0.80
N VAL A 132 -8.42 -9.33 0.11
CA VAL A 132 -9.26 -10.21 0.92
C VAL A 132 -9.26 -9.74 2.38
N PRO A 133 -10.41 -9.31 2.94
CA PRO A 133 -10.51 -8.90 4.34
C PRO A 133 -10.55 -10.10 5.30
N GLY A 134 -10.35 -9.82 6.58
CA GLY A 134 -10.50 -10.76 7.69
C GLY A 134 -9.27 -10.85 8.60
N ARG A 135 -8.27 -9.98 8.42
CA ARG A 135 -7.11 -9.93 9.31
C ARG A 135 -7.55 -9.51 10.71
N LYS A 136 -6.87 -10.05 11.72
CA LYS A 136 -7.13 -9.74 13.13
C LYS A 136 -6.01 -8.88 13.69
N ASP A 137 -6.39 -7.91 14.49
CA ASP A 137 -5.44 -7.03 15.17
C ASP A 137 -4.66 -7.81 16.25
N SER A 138 -3.33 -7.79 16.14
CA SER A 138 -2.44 -8.28 17.17
C SER A 138 -2.21 -7.19 18.23
N LYS A 139 -2.05 -7.61 19.49
CA LYS A 139 -1.51 -6.77 20.59
C LYS A 139 -0.03 -7.04 20.85
N VAL A 140 0.51 -8.08 20.22
CA VAL A 140 1.90 -8.50 20.37
C VAL A 140 2.70 -7.90 19.22
N SER A 141 3.69 -7.10 19.57
CA SER A 141 4.63 -6.54 18.62
C SER A 141 5.71 -7.53 18.24
N THR A 142 6.18 -7.42 17.00
CA THR A 142 7.31 -8.21 16.54
C THR A 142 8.61 -7.56 17.02
N ARG A 143 9.63 -8.34 17.40
CA ARG A 143 10.94 -7.76 17.73
C ARG A 143 11.56 -7.08 16.51
N GLU A 144 12.30 -6.00 16.76
CA GLU A 144 13.07 -5.29 15.73
C GLU A 144 14.08 -6.22 15.01
N GLY A 145 14.44 -5.85 13.78
CA GLY A 145 15.49 -6.52 13.01
C GLY A 145 14.99 -7.47 11.92
N ARG A 146 13.67 -7.55 11.69
CA ARG A 146 13.09 -8.39 10.62
C ARG A 146 12.94 -7.70 9.28
N LEU A 147 12.99 -6.37 9.22
CA LEU A 147 12.90 -5.61 7.96
C LEU A 147 14.29 -5.48 7.30
N PRO A 148 14.36 -5.35 5.96
CA PRO A 148 15.63 -5.28 5.25
C PRO A 148 16.40 -4.00 5.57
N ASP A 149 17.73 -4.07 5.45
CA ASP A 149 18.65 -2.94 5.64
C ASP A 149 19.12 -2.49 4.26
N ALA A 150 18.84 -1.24 3.94
CA ALA A 150 19.15 -0.59 2.67
C ALA A 150 20.65 -0.56 2.30
N LYS A 151 21.54 -0.80 3.27
CA LYS A 151 23.00 -0.82 3.10
C LYS A 151 23.54 -2.21 2.72
N GLN A 152 22.71 -3.24 2.77
CA GLN A 152 23.09 -4.62 2.47
C GLN A 152 22.89 -4.97 0.99
N GLY A 153 23.30 -6.18 0.61
CA GLY A 153 23.20 -6.70 -0.76
C GLY A 153 22.21 -7.86 -0.94
N ALA A 154 22.34 -8.56 -2.07
CA ALA A 154 21.42 -9.62 -2.48
C ALA A 154 21.29 -10.80 -1.47
N PRO A 155 22.36 -11.28 -0.81
CA PRO A 155 22.22 -12.32 0.21
C PRO A 155 21.28 -11.92 1.34
N HIS A 156 21.35 -10.67 1.80
CA HIS A 156 20.47 -10.13 2.83
C HIS A 156 19.01 -10.06 2.35
N LEU A 157 18.78 -9.60 1.11
CA LEU A 157 17.44 -9.59 0.53
C LEU A 157 16.85 -11.01 0.48
N LYS A 158 17.63 -12.00 0.04
CA LYS A 158 17.21 -13.40 0.03
C LYS A 158 16.89 -13.89 1.44
N ASP A 159 17.75 -13.66 2.42
CA ASP A 159 17.52 -14.08 3.82
C ASP A 159 16.20 -13.50 4.38
N ILE A 160 15.98 -12.20 4.18
CA ILE A 160 14.81 -11.50 4.69
C ILE A 160 13.52 -11.96 4.00
N PHE A 161 13.49 -12.01 2.67
CA PHE A 161 12.28 -12.35 1.92
C PHE A 161 12.02 -13.86 1.90
N TYR A 162 13.04 -14.71 1.91
CA TYR A 162 12.85 -16.16 2.03
C TYR A 162 12.32 -16.54 3.41
N ARG A 163 12.68 -15.82 4.48
CA ARG A 163 12.05 -15.96 5.80
C ARG A 163 10.55 -15.67 5.73
N MET A 164 10.13 -14.70 4.93
CA MET A 164 8.71 -14.42 4.67
C MET A 164 8.03 -15.52 3.83
N GLY A 165 8.81 -16.27 3.05
CA GLY A 165 8.30 -17.27 2.11
C GLY A 165 8.08 -16.73 0.70
N LEU A 166 8.70 -15.60 0.38
CA LEU A 166 8.66 -14.96 -0.93
C LEU A 166 9.82 -15.46 -1.81
N THR A 167 9.64 -15.38 -3.13
CA THR A 167 10.59 -15.85 -4.15
C THR A 167 11.47 -14.72 -4.69
N ASP A 168 12.47 -15.06 -5.52
CA ASP A 168 13.31 -14.07 -6.19
C ASP A 168 12.51 -13.10 -7.06
N GLN A 169 11.50 -13.60 -7.78
CA GLN A 169 10.57 -12.77 -8.54
C GLN A 169 9.83 -11.79 -7.61
N ASP A 170 9.36 -12.26 -6.45
CA ASP A 170 8.65 -11.41 -5.50
C ASP A 170 9.57 -10.30 -4.96
N ILE A 171 10.85 -10.59 -4.69
CA ILE A 171 11.85 -9.59 -4.25
C ILE A 171 11.97 -8.46 -5.27
N VAL A 172 12.21 -8.81 -6.55
CA VAL A 172 12.45 -7.82 -7.60
C VAL A 172 11.18 -7.05 -7.91
N ALA A 173 10.03 -7.72 -8.01
CA ALA A 173 8.75 -7.06 -8.26
C ALA A 173 8.42 -6.09 -7.12
N LEU A 174 8.50 -6.51 -5.86
CA LEU A 174 8.17 -5.66 -4.70
C LEU A 174 9.14 -4.48 -4.54
N SER A 175 10.41 -4.64 -4.93
CA SER A 175 11.37 -3.53 -4.96
C SER A 175 10.95 -2.42 -5.93
N GLY A 176 10.17 -2.75 -6.98
CA GLY A 176 9.52 -1.79 -7.87
C GLY A 176 8.58 -0.81 -7.18
N ALA A 177 8.14 -1.07 -5.95
CA ALA A 177 7.38 -0.11 -5.14
C ALA A 177 8.13 1.22 -4.90
N HIS A 178 9.48 1.21 -4.96
CA HIS A 178 10.30 2.42 -4.90
C HIS A 178 10.09 3.36 -6.10
N THR A 179 9.37 2.95 -7.14
CA THR A 179 8.87 3.88 -8.17
C THR A 179 8.06 5.03 -7.55
N LEU A 180 7.44 4.78 -6.38
CA LEU A 180 6.77 5.76 -5.54
C LEU A 180 7.66 6.28 -4.40
N GLY A 181 7.58 7.59 -4.19
CA GLY A 181 8.11 8.26 -3.01
C GLY A 181 9.59 8.59 -3.08
N ARG A 182 10.17 8.75 -1.88
CA ARG A 182 11.55 9.20 -1.68
C ARG A 182 12.06 8.81 -0.31
N ALA A 183 13.38 8.77 -0.17
CA ALA A 183 14.03 8.74 1.14
C ALA A 183 14.15 10.14 1.72
N HIS A 184 14.29 10.16 3.05
CA HIS A 184 14.38 11.36 3.86
C HIS A 184 15.51 11.19 4.89
N PRO A 185 16.47 12.14 4.97
CA PRO A 185 17.67 11.98 5.79
C PRO A 185 17.32 11.86 7.28
N GLU A 186 16.29 12.56 7.76
CA GLU A 186 15.83 12.49 9.15
C GLU A 186 15.14 11.16 9.52
N ARG A 187 14.83 10.31 8.52
CA ARG A 187 14.16 9.02 8.73
C ARG A 187 15.12 7.86 8.56
N SER A 188 15.73 7.74 7.38
CA SER A 188 16.60 6.61 7.02
C SER A 188 18.07 6.98 6.85
N GLY A 189 18.41 8.27 6.88
CA GLY A 189 19.74 8.77 6.55
C GLY A 189 20.04 8.84 5.04
N PHE A 190 19.11 8.42 4.18
CA PHE A 190 19.19 8.56 2.73
C PHE A 190 18.28 9.69 2.23
N GLU A 191 18.58 10.25 1.07
CA GLU A 191 17.83 11.38 0.53
C GLU A 191 17.53 11.20 -0.96
N GLY A 192 16.32 11.58 -1.35
CA GLY A 192 15.93 11.72 -2.77
C GLY A 192 14.93 10.66 -3.24
N PRO A 193 14.22 10.93 -4.35
CA PRO A 193 13.34 9.97 -4.99
C PRO A 193 14.12 8.99 -5.87
N TRP A 194 13.56 7.81 -6.15
CA TRP A 194 14.14 6.89 -7.14
C TRP A 194 13.77 7.24 -8.58
N THR A 195 12.66 7.96 -8.76
CA THR A 195 12.11 8.32 -10.07
C THR A 195 11.83 9.82 -10.15
N THR A 196 11.72 10.34 -11.37
CA THR A 196 11.39 11.76 -11.61
C THR A 196 9.93 12.10 -11.30
N GLN A 197 9.05 11.09 -11.24
CA GLN A 197 7.63 11.24 -10.93
C GLN A 197 7.24 10.36 -9.72
N PRO A 198 7.61 10.74 -8.49
CA PRO A 198 7.49 9.88 -7.31
C PRO A 198 6.05 9.66 -6.81
N LEU A 199 5.03 10.10 -7.56
CA LEU A 199 3.61 9.87 -7.30
C LEU A 199 2.92 9.11 -8.45
N LYS A 200 3.69 8.60 -9.42
CA LYS A 200 3.20 7.77 -10.52
C LYS A 200 3.73 6.36 -10.34
N PHE A 201 2.84 5.38 -10.32
CA PHE A 201 3.23 3.97 -10.25
C PHE A 201 3.38 3.45 -11.67
N ASP A 202 4.63 3.27 -12.08
CA ASP A 202 5.02 2.78 -13.40
C ASP A 202 6.36 2.01 -13.29
N ASN A 203 6.89 1.49 -14.40
CA ASN A 203 8.15 0.74 -14.40
C ASN A 203 9.43 1.62 -14.37
N SER A 204 9.32 2.95 -14.13
CA SER A 204 10.45 3.88 -14.16
C SER A 204 11.55 3.50 -13.18
N TYR A 205 11.23 2.89 -12.04
CA TYR A 205 12.24 2.38 -11.10
C TYR A 205 13.27 1.48 -11.78
N PHE A 206 12.82 0.51 -12.60
CA PHE A 206 13.72 -0.42 -13.28
C PHE A 206 14.47 0.26 -14.44
N LEU A 207 13.80 1.18 -15.15
CA LEU A 207 14.44 1.99 -16.19
C LEU A 207 15.58 2.84 -15.62
N GLU A 208 15.34 3.53 -14.51
CA GLU A 208 16.35 4.36 -13.83
C GLU A 208 17.45 3.51 -13.19
N LEU A 209 17.13 2.30 -12.72
CA LEU A 209 18.12 1.37 -12.19
C LEU A 209 19.12 0.93 -13.27
N LEU A 210 18.64 0.57 -14.47
CA LEU A 210 19.50 0.14 -15.58
C LEU A 210 20.37 1.27 -16.19
N LYS A 211 19.95 2.54 -16.07
CA LYS A 211 20.71 3.69 -16.58
C LYS A 211 21.98 4.01 -15.78
N GLY A 212 22.15 3.46 -14.57
CA GLY A 212 23.24 3.81 -13.66
C GLY A 212 22.96 5.09 -12.88
N GLU A 213 23.98 5.68 -12.23
CA GLU A 213 23.81 6.87 -11.39
C GLU A 213 23.29 8.08 -12.20
N ALA A 214 22.31 8.80 -11.64
CA ALA A 214 21.73 10.00 -12.23
C ALA A 214 21.61 11.09 -11.17
N GLU A 215 21.94 12.32 -11.53
CA GLU A 215 21.88 13.45 -10.60
C GLU A 215 20.45 13.64 -10.06
N GLY A 216 20.33 13.72 -8.72
CA GLY A 216 19.04 13.91 -8.04
C GLY A 216 18.18 12.65 -7.87
N LEU A 217 18.60 11.48 -8.37
CA LEU A 217 17.91 10.21 -8.17
C LEU A 217 18.66 9.30 -7.20
N LEU A 218 17.93 8.65 -6.31
CA LEU A 218 18.45 7.73 -5.30
C LEU A 218 18.58 6.31 -5.85
N LYS A 219 19.67 5.63 -5.48
CA LYS A 219 19.86 4.18 -5.62
C LYS A 219 20.51 3.64 -4.35
N LEU A 220 19.77 2.85 -3.57
CA LEU A 220 20.30 2.18 -2.38
C LEU A 220 21.22 1.02 -2.77
N SER A 221 21.99 0.52 -1.81
CA SER A 221 22.83 -0.67 -2.03
C SER A 221 21.97 -1.89 -2.36
N THR A 222 20.81 -2.00 -1.74
CA THR A 222 19.82 -3.05 -2.03
C THR A 222 19.20 -2.93 -3.43
N ASP A 223 19.03 -1.72 -3.97
CA ASP A 223 18.52 -1.55 -5.35
C ASP A 223 19.58 -2.00 -6.36
N LYS A 224 20.83 -1.58 -6.15
CA LYS A 224 21.97 -1.98 -7.01
C LYS A 224 22.21 -3.48 -6.99
N ALA A 225 22.01 -4.11 -5.84
CA ALA A 225 22.14 -5.55 -5.68
C ALA A 225 21.20 -6.36 -6.58
N LEU A 226 20.09 -5.77 -7.06
CA LEU A 226 19.20 -6.42 -8.03
C LEU A 226 19.85 -6.57 -9.42
N LEU A 227 20.82 -5.72 -9.77
CA LEU A 227 21.58 -5.81 -11.01
C LEU A 227 22.78 -6.77 -10.92
N ASP A 228 23.33 -6.90 -9.72
CA ASP A 228 24.55 -7.68 -9.46
C ASP A 228 24.25 -9.18 -9.27
N ASP A 229 23.06 -9.52 -8.74
CA ASP A 229 22.67 -10.91 -8.55
C ASP A 229 22.10 -11.54 -9.84
N PRO A 230 22.67 -12.66 -10.32
CA PRO A 230 22.26 -13.28 -11.57
C PRO A 230 20.83 -13.85 -11.55
N ALA A 231 20.25 -14.11 -10.38
CA ALA A 231 18.86 -14.55 -10.26
C ALA A 231 17.87 -13.37 -10.31
N PHE A 232 18.29 -12.17 -9.88
CA PHE A 232 17.45 -10.98 -9.87
C PHE A 232 17.47 -10.22 -11.19
N ARG A 233 18.65 -10.09 -11.81
CA ARG A 233 18.85 -9.28 -13.01
C ARG A 233 17.88 -9.58 -14.15
N PRO A 234 17.55 -10.84 -14.49
CA PRO A 234 16.59 -11.13 -15.55
C PRO A 234 15.19 -10.51 -15.32
N TYR A 235 14.74 -10.44 -14.06
CA TYR A 235 13.47 -9.79 -13.71
C TYR A 235 13.57 -8.26 -13.83
N VAL A 236 14.70 -7.65 -13.45
CA VAL A 236 14.93 -6.21 -13.63
C VAL A 236 14.86 -5.84 -15.11
N GLU A 237 15.54 -6.61 -15.97
CA GLU A 237 15.55 -6.40 -17.41
C GLU A 237 14.17 -6.63 -18.03
N LEU A 238 13.43 -7.65 -17.56
CA LEU A 238 12.04 -7.89 -17.96
C LEU A 238 11.15 -6.70 -17.61
N TYR A 239 11.15 -6.25 -16.36
CA TYR A 239 10.26 -5.19 -15.88
C TYR A 239 10.57 -3.83 -16.48
N ALA A 240 11.84 -3.55 -16.77
CA ALA A 240 12.23 -2.36 -17.51
C ALA A 240 11.70 -2.37 -18.96
N LYS A 241 11.63 -3.54 -19.59
CA LYS A 241 11.17 -3.70 -20.97
C LYS A 241 9.64 -3.79 -21.10
N ASP A 242 8.98 -4.37 -20.09
CA ASP A 242 7.58 -4.75 -20.13
C ASP A 242 6.88 -4.35 -18.81
N GLU A 243 6.19 -3.21 -18.84
CA GLU A 243 5.42 -2.69 -17.71
C GLU A 243 4.23 -3.59 -17.36
N ASP A 244 3.60 -4.25 -18.33
CA ASP A 244 2.48 -5.16 -18.07
C ASP A 244 2.96 -6.43 -17.33
N ALA A 245 4.15 -6.93 -17.65
CA ALA A 245 4.80 -7.99 -16.89
C ALA A 245 5.11 -7.55 -15.47
N PHE A 246 5.66 -6.34 -15.28
CA PHE A 246 5.87 -5.76 -13.96
C PHE A 246 4.56 -5.67 -13.17
N PHE A 247 3.50 -5.13 -13.77
CA PHE A 247 2.21 -4.91 -13.12
C PHE A 247 1.55 -6.23 -12.69
N ARG A 248 1.57 -7.25 -13.55
CA ARG A 248 1.09 -8.59 -13.21
C ARG A 248 1.83 -9.19 -12.03
N ASP A 249 3.16 -9.16 -12.08
CA ASP A 249 4.00 -9.81 -11.06
C ASP A 249 3.97 -9.01 -9.76
N TYR A 250 3.93 -7.69 -9.82
CA TYR A 250 3.74 -6.81 -8.66
C TYR A 250 2.41 -7.08 -7.98
N ALA A 251 1.30 -7.18 -8.73
CA ALA A 251 0.00 -7.46 -8.14
C ALA A 251 -0.03 -8.80 -7.40
N SER A 252 0.55 -9.84 -8.01
CA SER A 252 0.70 -11.16 -7.40
C SER A 252 1.57 -11.12 -6.14
N SER A 253 2.73 -10.47 -6.22
CA SER A 253 3.69 -10.38 -5.11
C SER A 253 3.16 -9.55 -3.95
N HIS A 254 2.50 -8.42 -4.23
CA HIS A 254 1.85 -7.57 -3.24
C HIS A 254 0.72 -8.31 -2.54
N LYS A 255 -0.10 -9.08 -3.27
CA LYS A 255 -1.14 -9.91 -2.65
C LYS A 255 -0.53 -10.90 -1.65
N LYS A 256 0.49 -11.68 -2.08
CA LYS A 256 1.20 -12.63 -1.20
C LYS A 256 1.73 -11.95 0.05
N LEU A 257 2.41 -10.81 -0.12
CA LEU A 257 2.92 -9.99 0.98
C LEU A 257 1.80 -9.59 1.94
N SER A 258 0.73 -9.00 1.43
CA SER A 258 -0.37 -8.49 2.24
C SER A 258 -1.08 -9.60 3.03
N GLU A 259 -0.96 -10.85 2.59
CA GLU A 259 -1.57 -12.04 3.21
C GLU A 259 -0.58 -12.83 4.08
N LEU A 260 0.66 -12.34 4.30
CA LEU A 260 1.62 -13.00 5.18
C LEU A 260 1.12 -13.06 6.63
N GLY A 261 1.03 -14.29 7.16
CA GLY A 261 0.45 -14.55 8.49
C GLY A 261 -1.08 -14.56 8.53
N PHE A 262 -1.74 -14.38 7.38
CA PHE A 262 -3.18 -14.43 7.22
C PHE A 262 -3.59 -15.65 6.39
N THR A 263 -4.66 -16.32 6.79
CA THR A 263 -5.28 -17.40 6.00
C THR A 263 -6.72 -17.02 5.75
N PRO A 264 -7.08 -16.66 4.50
CA PRO A 264 -8.47 -16.41 4.13
C PRO A 264 -9.38 -17.56 4.53
N ALA A 265 -10.59 -17.26 5.00
CA ALA A 265 -11.60 -18.28 5.18
C ALA A 265 -11.89 -18.95 3.81
N PRO A 266 -12.15 -20.28 3.77
CA PRO A 266 -12.54 -20.94 2.54
C PRO A 266 -13.76 -20.22 1.95
N SER A 267 -13.67 -19.81 0.68
CA SER A 267 -14.75 -19.09 0.03
C SER A 267 -15.97 -20.02 -0.13
N GLY A 268 -16.94 -19.87 0.76
CA GLY A 268 -18.27 -20.42 0.55
C GLY A 268 -18.91 -19.72 -0.66
N SER A 269 -18.89 -20.38 -1.82
CA SER A 269 -19.55 -20.02 -3.08
C SER A 269 -19.20 -18.64 -3.67
N LYS A 270 -18.56 -18.65 -4.85
CA LYS A 270 -18.40 -17.47 -5.72
C LYS A 270 -19.74 -16.73 -5.85
N VAL A 271 -19.84 -15.53 -5.28
CA VAL A 271 -20.92 -14.61 -5.61
C VAL A 271 -20.72 -14.23 -7.08
N LYS A 272 -21.70 -14.57 -7.93
CA LYS A 272 -21.66 -14.34 -9.38
C LYS A 272 -21.41 -12.85 -9.68
N GLU A 273 -20.45 -12.57 -10.56
CA GLU A 273 -20.01 -11.25 -11.07
C GLU A 273 -21.10 -10.37 -11.74
N GLY A 274 -22.37 -10.74 -11.68
CA GLY A 274 -23.45 -10.09 -12.43
C GLY A 274 -23.89 -8.70 -11.91
N THR A 275 -23.43 -8.25 -10.75
CA THR A 275 -23.92 -7.01 -10.13
C THR A 275 -23.00 -5.80 -10.36
N ILE A 276 -21.71 -6.00 -10.62
CA ILE A 276 -20.73 -4.91 -10.75
C ILE A 276 -20.89 -4.18 -12.10
N LEU A 277 -21.17 -4.90 -13.18
CA LEU A 277 -21.40 -4.30 -14.51
C LEU A 277 -22.65 -3.40 -14.56
N ALA A 278 -23.71 -3.76 -13.83
CA ALA A 278 -24.93 -2.96 -13.78
C ALA A 278 -24.73 -1.63 -13.04
N GLN A 279 -23.95 -1.61 -11.95
CA GLN A 279 -23.68 -0.39 -11.19
C GLN A 279 -22.71 0.55 -11.92
N GLY A 280 -21.71 0.00 -12.64
CA GLY A 280 -20.81 0.78 -13.49
C GLY A 280 -21.55 1.48 -14.64
N ALA A 281 -22.44 0.76 -15.34
CA ALA A 281 -23.22 1.31 -16.44
C ALA A 281 -24.18 2.44 -15.99
N VAL A 282 -24.82 2.28 -14.83
CA VAL A 282 -25.68 3.33 -14.26
C VAL A 282 -24.87 4.56 -13.84
N GLY A 283 -23.69 4.37 -13.24
CA GLY A 283 -22.80 5.48 -12.86
C GLY A 283 -22.34 6.33 -14.06
N VAL A 284 -21.96 5.66 -15.17
CA VAL A 284 -21.57 6.33 -16.41
C VAL A 284 -22.74 7.10 -17.04
N ALA A 285 -23.94 6.51 -17.06
CA ALA A 285 -25.13 7.15 -17.60
C ALA A 285 -25.53 8.41 -16.81
N VAL A 286 -25.46 8.36 -15.47
CA VAL A 286 -25.75 9.52 -14.61
C VAL A 286 -24.72 10.63 -14.81
N ALA A 287 -23.43 10.30 -14.87
CA ALA A 287 -22.38 11.30 -15.10
C ALA A 287 -22.54 11.99 -16.46
N ALA A 288 -22.81 11.22 -17.52
CA ALA A 288 -23.07 11.77 -18.84
C ALA A 288 -24.29 12.71 -18.84
N ALA A 289 -25.40 12.31 -18.22
CA ALA A 289 -26.60 13.13 -18.13
C ALA A 289 -26.37 14.46 -17.39
N VAL A 290 -25.62 14.43 -16.28
CA VAL A 290 -25.28 15.64 -15.52
C VAL A 290 -24.42 16.60 -16.37
N VAL A 291 -23.39 16.09 -17.06
CA VAL A 291 -22.55 16.90 -17.94
C VAL A 291 -23.36 17.53 -19.07
N THR A 292 -24.24 16.75 -19.71
CA THR A 292 -25.11 17.26 -20.79
C THR A 292 -26.06 18.34 -20.28
N LEU A 293 -26.71 18.13 -19.12
CA LEU A 293 -27.61 19.12 -18.54
C LEU A 293 -26.88 20.40 -18.11
N SER A 294 -25.69 20.28 -17.52
CA SER A 294 -24.85 21.44 -17.19
C SER A 294 -24.41 22.22 -18.43
N TYR A 295 -24.05 21.52 -19.51
CA TYR A 295 -23.72 22.15 -20.79
C TYR A 295 -24.93 22.90 -21.38
N LEU A 296 -26.11 22.26 -21.42
CA LEU A 296 -27.33 22.89 -21.93
C LEU A 296 -27.76 24.11 -21.10
N TYR A 297 -27.57 24.06 -19.79
CA TYR A 297 -27.83 25.19 -18.90
C TYR A 297 -26.93 26.38 -19.22
N GLU A 298 -25.62 26.16 -19.37
CA GLU A 298 -24.66 27.23 -19.70
C GLU A 298 -24.88 27.80 -21.10
N VAL A 299 -25.22 26.97 -22.09
CA VAL A 299 -25.61 27.45 -23.43
C VAL A 299 -26.85 28.34 -23.34
N ARG A 300 -27.88 27.93 -22.58
CA ARG A 300 -29.12 28.70 -22.44
C ARG A 300 -28.91 30.03 -21.69
N LYS A 301 -27.97 30.07 -20.74
CA LYS A 301 -27.58 31.29 -20.02
C LYS A 301 -26.88 32.31 -20.92
N ARG A 302 -26.13 31.88 -21.94
CA ARG A 302 -25.42 32.75 -22.89
C ARG A 302 -26.30 33.32 -24.01
N VAL A 303 -27.54 32.82 -24.16
CA VAL A 303 -28.49 33.22 -25.21
C VAL A 303 -29.57 34.18 -24.67
N LYS A 304 -29.53 34.53 -23.39
CA LYS A 304 -30.30 35.63 -22.78
C LYS A 304 -29.36 36.79 -22.49
#